data_AF-A0A246K005-F1
#
_entry.id   AF-A0A246K005-F1
#
_cell.length_a   1.000
_cell.length_b   1.000
_cell.length_c   1.000
_cell.angle_alpha   90.00
_cell.angle_beta   90.00
_cell.angle_gamma   90.00
#
_symmetry.space_group_name_H-M   'P 1'
#
loop_
_entity.id
_entity.type
_entity.pdbx_description
1 polymer ?
#
loop_
_entity_poly.entity_id
_entity_poly.type
_entity_poly.pdbx_seq_one_letter_code
_entity_poly.pdbx_strand_id
1 'polypeptide(L)'
;MATAAHQPPRRKQRAITIRSDHALKRLELLARDGRSQVDIIEEALDRMPLPPASDGATFRAEVEAILAGVPKRSYPTMAEIDAELWDEDGLPR
;
A
#
# COMPACT_ATOMS: atom_id res chain seq x y z
N MET A 1 17.56 -19.99 20.84
CA MET A 1 17.34 -21.10 19.88
C MET A 1 16.18 -20.67 18.99
N ALA A 2 16.47 -20.13 17.80
CA ALA A 2 15.43 -19.66 16.90
C ALA A 2 14.63 -20.85 16.37
N THR A 3 13.32 -20.84 16.57
CA THR A 3 12.41 -21.80 15.97
C THR A 3 12.50 -21.66 14.45
N ALA A 4 13.07 -22.64 13.77
CA ALA A 4 13.01 -22.73 12.31
C ALA A 4 11.53 -22.79 11.91
N ALA A 5 10.97 -21.66 11.51
CA ALA A 5 9.63 -21.58 10.99
C ALA A 5 9.51 -22.59 9.83
N HIS A 6 8.50 -23.45 9.87
CA HIS A 6 8.26 -24.43 8.83
C HIS A 6 7.96 -23.71 7.52
N GLN A 7 9.00 -23.45 6.71
CA GLN A 7 8.83 -22.82 5.40
C GLN A 7 7.97 -23.76 4.54
N PRO A 8 6.87 -23.27 3.97
CA PRO A 8 6.02 -24.09 3.13
C PRO A 8 6.85 -24.61 1.93
N PRO A 9 6.54 -25.81 1.41
CA PRO A 9 7.27 -26.38 0.29
C PRO A 9 7.28 -25.42 -0.91
N ARG A 10 8.39 -25.31 -1.64
CA ARG A 10 8.61 -24.32 -2.71
C ARG A 10 7.41 -24.10 -3.65
N ARG A 11 6.71 -25.17 -4.03
CA ARG A 11 5.51 -25.11 -4.88
C ARG A 11 4.33 -24.32 -4.32
N LYS A 12 4.28 -24.12 -2.99
CA LYS A 12 3.24 -23.37 -2.27
C LYS A 12 3.69 -21.95 -1.90
N GLN A 13 4.95 -21.61 -2.12
CA GLN A 13 5.47 -20.27 -1.86
C GLN A 13 4.96 -19.31 -2.94
N ARG A 14 4.52 -18.11 -2.55
CA ARG A 14 4.11 -17.08 -3.50
C ARG A 14 5.37 -16.45 -4.09
N ALA A 15 5.40 -16.32 -5.43
CA ALA A 15 6.48 -15.64 -6.10
C ALA A 15 6.41 -14.12 -5.86
N ILE A 16 7.57 -13.49 -5.63
CA ILE A 16 7.75 -12.04 -5.67
C ILE A 16 8.54 -11.74 -6.95
N THR A 17 8.03 -10.84 -7.79
CA THR A 17 8.69 -10.46 -9.04
C THR A 17 9.31 -9.08 -8.90
N ILE A 18 10.62 -8.97 -9.20
CA ILE A 18 11.35 -7.70 -9.20
C ILE A 18 11.42 -7.19 -10.64
N ARG A 19 10.74 -6.07 -10.92
CA ARG A 19 10.77 -5.39 -12.23
C ARG A 19 11.69 -4.17 -12.18
N SER A 20 12.93 -4.37 -11.75
CA SER A 20 13.94 -3.30 -11.64
C SER A 20 15.32 -3.86 -11.96
N ASP A 21 15.89 -3.40 -13.08
CA ASP A 21 17.23 -3.83 -13.52
C ASP A 21 18.32 -3.42 -12.53
N HIS A 22 18.14 -2.27 -11.87
CA HIS A 22 19.06 -1.81 -10.83
C HIS A 22 19.05 -2.77 -9.63
N ALA A 23 17.87 -3.18 -9.16
CA ALA A 23 17.75 -4.10 -8.04
C ALA A 23 18.32 -5.49 -8.38
N LEU A 24 18.06 -6.00 -9.59
CA LEU A 24 18.59 -7.28 -10.06
C LEU A 24 20.12 -7.29 -10.07
N LYS A 25 20.75 -6.28 -10.70
CA LYS A 25 22.23 -6.16 -10.72
C LYS A 25 22.79 -6.09 -9.31
N ARG A 26 22.13 -5.36 -8.40
CA ARG A 26 22.60 -5.25 -7.02
C ARG A 26 22.51 -6.58 -6.28
N LEU A 27 21.43 -7.34 -6.45
CA LEU A 27 21.28 -8.67 -5.85
C LEU A 27 22.33 -9.66 -6.38
N GLU A 28 22.63 -9.64 -7.67
CA GLU A 28 23.70 -10.47 -8.26
C GLU A 28 25.07 -10.17 -7.63
N LEU A 29 25.39 -8.89 -7.41
CA LEU A 29 26.63 -8.49 -6.74
C LEU A 29 26.68 -8.96 -5.28
N LEU A 30 25.56 -8.87 -4.57
CA LEU A 30 25.45 -9.28 -3.17
C LEU A 30 25.50 -10.80 -2.99
N ALA A 31 25.08 -11.58 -4.00
CA ALA A 31 25.08 -13.04 -3.97
C ALA A 31 26.39 -13.68 -4.47
N ARG A 32 27.43 -12.90 -4.77
CA ARG A 32 28.70 -13.39 -5.35
C ARG A 32 29.44 -14.41 -4.49
N ASP A 33 29.22 -14.37 -3.19
CA ASP A 33 29.80 -15.28 -2.20
C ASP A 33 29.03 -16.61 -2.09
N GLY A 34 28.01 -16.83 -2.93
CA GLY A 34 27.19 -18.04 -2.95
C GLY A 34 25.96 -17.96 -2.05
N ARG A 35 25.68 -16.80 -1.45
CA ARG A 35 24.46 -16.58 -0.66
C ARG A 35 23.21 -16.58 -1.55
N SER A 36 22.12 -17.12 -1.01
CA SER A 36 20.79 -17.08 -1.63
C SER A 36 20.29 -15.64 -1.72
N GLN A 37 19.78 -15.24 -2.89
CA GLN A 37 19.12 -13.94 -3.06
C GLN A 37 17.91 -13.78 -2.13
N VAL A 38 17.21 -14.87 -1.80
CA VAL A 38 16.07 -14.85 -0.87
C VAL A 38 16.55 -14.45 0.52
N ASP A 39 17.59 -15.11 1.03
CA ASP A 39 18.12 -14.86 2.36
C ASP A 39 18.67 -13.42 2.48
N ILE A 40 19.28 -12.91 1.40
CA ILE A 40 19.74 -11.52 1.31
C ILE A 40 18.56 -10.54 1.41
N ILE A 41 17.46 -10.81 0.70
CA ILE A 41 16.27 -9.97 0.72
C ILE A 41 15.61 -10.03 2.11
N GLU A 42 15.43 -11.21 2.67
CA GLU A 42 14.83 -11.39 4.01
C GLU A 42 15.67 -10.67 5.08
N GLU A 43 16.99 -10.88 5.11
CA GLU A 43 17.88 -10.18 6.05
C GLU A 43 17.82 -8.65 5.88
N ALA A 44 17.73 -8.16 4.64
CA ALA A 44 17.60 -6.73 4.38
C ALA A 44 16.26 -6.18 4.88
N LEU A 45 15.15 -6.89 4.65
CA LEU A 45 13.82 -6.50 5.09
C LEU A 45 13.69 -6.54 6.62
N ASP A 46 14.24 -7.54 7.28
CA ASP A 46 14.22 -7.68 8.75
C ASP A 46 14.93 -6.53 9.46
N ARG A 47 15.93 -5.92 8.81
CA ARG A 47 16.64 -4.74 9.33
C ARG A 47 15.90 -3.42 9.09
N MET A 48 14.92 -3.40 8.21
CA MET A 48 14.16 -2.18 7.93
C MET A 48 13.18 -1.93 9.08
N PRO A 49 13.13 -0.71 9.65
CA PRO A 49 12.09 -0.39 10.61
C PRO A 49 10.74 -0.49 9.91
N LEU A 50 9.81 -1.22 10.53
CA LEU A 50 8.43 -1.18 10.08
C LEU A 50 7.88 0.23 10.37
N PRO A 51 7.04 0.78 9.47
CA PRO A 51 6.31 1.99 9.80
C PRO A 51 5.49 1.76 11.07
N PRO A 52 5.28 2.80 11.89
CA PRO A 52 4.45 2.66 13.07
C PRO A 52 3.08 2.11 12.66
N ALA A 53 2.59 1.13 13.40
CA ALA A 53 1.22 0.68 13.23
C ALA A 53 0.33 1.90 13.48
N SER A 54 -0.36 2.39 12.44
CA SER A 54 -1.34 3.45 12.63
C SER A 54 -2.42 2.88 13.52
N ASP A 55 -2.54 3.42 14.73
CA ASP A 55 -3.67 3.06 15.56
C ASP A 55 -4.94 3.59 14.85
N GLY A 56 -6.01 2.79 14.86
CA GLY A 56 -7.22 3.16 14.13
C GLY A 56 -7.85 4.47 14.63
N ALA A 57 -7.46 4.98 15.81
CA ALA A 57 -7.88 6.29 16.30
C ALA A 57 -7.06 7.42 15.67
N THR A 58 -5.75 7.25 15.51
CA THR A 58 -4.84 8.19 14.84
C THR A 58 -5.20 8.32 13.36
N PHE A 59 -5.46 7.21 12.67
CA PHE A 59 -5.95 7.28 11.28
C PHE A 59 -7.27 8.07 11.17
N ARG A 60 -8.22 7.83 12.09
CA ARG A 60 -9.50 8.57 12.11
C ARG A 60 -9.29 10.05 12.42
N ALA A 61 -8.43 10.37 13.37
CA ALA A 61 -8.10 11.75 13.74
C ALA A 61 -7.42 12.50 12.57
N GLU A 62 -6.54 11.83 11.82
CA GLU A 62 -5.94 12.38 10.60
C GLU A 62 -6.99 12.68 9.53
N VAL A 63 -7.91 11.75 9.27
CA VAL A 63 -9.02 11.94 8.33
C VAL A 63 -9.93 13.08 8.77
N GLU A 64 -10.30 13.14 10.06
CA GLU A 64 -11.12 14.23 10.61
C GLU A 64 -10.41 15.59 10.51
N ALA A 65 -9.11 15.64 10.77
CA ALA A 65 -8.31 16.87 10.62
C ALA A 65 -8.27 17.35 9.17
N ILE A 66 -8.12 16.44 8.20
CA ILE A 66 -8.21 16.76 6.78
C ILE A 66 -9.60 17.30 6.45
N LEU A 67 -10.66 16.61 6.87
CA LEU A 67 -12.05 17.03 6.64
C LEU A 67 -12.38 18.38 7.29
N ALA A 68 -11.80 18.69 8.45
CA ALA A 68 -11.98 19.98 9.13
C ALA A 68 -11.37 21.16 8.36
N GLY A 69 -10.32 20.90 7.56
CA GLY A 69 -9.70 21.88 6.67
C GLY A 69 -10.43 22.06 5.34
N VAL A 70 -11.35 21.15 4.99
CA VAL A 70 -12.18 21.28 3.79
C VAL A 70 -13.23 22.37 4.04
N PRO A 71 -13.28 23.45 3.22
CA PRO A 71 -14.31 24.47 3.34
C PRO A 71 -15.70 23.82 3.34
N LYS A 72 -16.49 24.04 4.39
CA LYS A 72 -17.89 23.57 4.41
C LYS A 72 -18.63 24.27 3.27
N ARG A 73 -18.99 23.48 2.25
CA ARG A 73 -19.74 23.83 1.03
C ARG A 73 -19.07 24.87 0.13
N SER A 74 -18.24 24.39 -0.80
CA SER A 74 -17.98 25.04 -2.09
C SER A 74 -18.47 24.20 -3.28
N TYR A 75 -19.14 23.07 -3.03
CA TYR A 75 -19.60 22.13 -4.05
C TYR A 75 -21.09 21.88 -3.89
N PRO A 76 -21.86 21.82 -4.99
CA PRO A 76 -23.26 21.48 -4.94
C PRO A 76 -23.44 20.05 -4.42
N THR A 77 -24.49 19.84 -3.64
CA THR A 77 -24.92 18.52 -3.19
C THR A 77 -25.40 17.70 -4.38
N MET A 78 -25.45 16.37 -4.25
CA MET A 78 -25.99 15.51 -5.32
C MET A 78 -27.40 15.93 -5.74
N ALA A 79 -28.25 16.35 -4.80
CA ALA A 79 -29.59 16.84 -5.10
C ALA A 79 -29.59 18.19 -5.86
N GLU A 80 -28.64 19.07 -5.58
CA GLU A 80 -28.47 20.34 -6.29
C GLU A 80 -27.94 20.09 -7.71
N ILE A 81 -27.01 19.14 -7.88
CA ILE A 81 -26.51 18.68 -9.18
C ILE A 81 -27.65 18.06 -9.99
N ASP A 82 -28.44 17.18 -9.37
CA ASP A 82 -29.54 16.51 -10.06
C ASP A 82 -30.62 17.50 -10.51
N ALA A 83 -30.93 18.50 -9.70
CA ALA A 83 -31.90 19.54 -10.06
C ALA A 83 -31.41 20.48 -11.18
N GLU A 84 -30.08 20.65 -11.31
CA GLU A 84 -29.46 21.45 -12.39
C GLU A 84 -29.41 20.67 -13.71
N LEU A 85 -29.09 19.38 -13.66
CA LEU A 85 -28.90 18.55 -14.85
C LEU A 85 -30.18 17.91 -15.38
N TRP A 86 -31.15 17.62 -14.52
CA TRP A 86 -32.34 16.85 -14.88
C TRP A 86 -33.64 17.63 -14.61
N ASP A 87 -34.64 17.45 -15.47
CA ASP A 87 -35.98 17.99 -15.26
C ASP A 87 -36.82 17.09 -14.33
N GLU A 88 -38.08 17.47 -14.09
CA GLU A 88 -38.97 16.72 -13.19
C GLU A 88 -39.28 15.30 -13.69
N ASP A 89 -39.05 15.02 -14.98
CA ASP A 89 -39.24 13.73 -15.62
C ASP A 89 -37.93 12.91 -15.69
N GLY A 90 -36.82 13.45 -15.17
CA GLY A 90 -35.51 12.81 -15.17
C GLY A 90 -34.81 12.85 -16.53
N LEU A 91 -35.23 13.75 -17.43
CA LEU A 91 -34.58 13.99 -18.72
C LEU A 91 -33.54 15.12 -18.57
N PRO A 92 -32.45 15.10 -19.36
CA PRO A 92 -31.49 16.19 -19.33
C PRO A 92 -32.18 17.50 -19.70
N ARG A 93 -31.98 18.55 -18.89
CA ARG A 93 -32.44 19.91 -19.22
C ARG A 93 -31.66 20.54 -20.36
#